data_AF-A0A7Y8HNR6-F1
#
_entry.id   AF-A0A7Y8HNR6-F1
#
_cell.length_a   1.000
_cell.length_b   1.000
_cell.length_c   1.000
_cell.angle_alpha   90.00
_cell.angle_beta   90.00
_cell.angle_gamma   90.00
#
_symmetry.space_group_name_H-M   'P 1'
#
loop_
_entity.id
_entity.type
_entity.pdbx_description
1 polymer ?
#
loop_
_entity_poly.entity_id
_entity_poly.type
_entity_poly.pdbx_seq_one_letter_code
_entity_poly.pdbx_strand_id
1 'polypeptide(L)' 'RERQEAEIAQSRKAQVGTGERSEKIRTYNFPQNRVTDHRVGVTLHKLEQVLEGDLDELIQALKAQRQQEVGAA' A
#
# COMPACT_ATOMS: atom_id res chain seq x y z
N ARG A 1 -22.13 17.65 13.23
CA ARG A 1 -21.04 16.92 13.93
C ARG A 1 -21.23 15.43 13.72
N GLU A 2 -22.33 14.82 14.18
CA GLU A 2 -22.63 13.39 13.94
C GLU A 2 -22.54 12.95 12.46
N ARG A 3 -23.11 13.72 11.51
CA ARG A 3 -23.00 13.40 10.07
C ARG A 3 -21.55 13.40 9.57
N GLN A 4 -20.77 14.41 9.98
CA GLN A 4 -19.36 14.54 9.62
C GLN A 4 -18.53 13.40 10.23
N GLU A 5 -18.81 13.02 11.48
CA GLU A 5 -18.17 11.89 12.15
C GLU A 5 -18.52 10.56 11.46
N ALA A 6 -19.77 10.40 11.03
CA ALA A 6 -20.21 9.22 10.27
C ALA A 6 -19.51 9.12 8.91
N GLU A 7 -19.37 10.22 8.18
CA GLU A 7 -18.63 10.27 6.91
C GLU A 7 -17.16 9.91 7.09
N ILE A 8 -16.50 10.47 8.12
CA ILE A 8 -15.11 10.13 8.45
C ILE A 8 -14.99 8.65 8.82
N ALA A 9 -15.90 8.13 9.63
CA ALA A 9 -15.90 6.73 10.03
C ALA A 9 -16.08 5.79 8.83
N GLN A 10 -16.97 6.13 7.90
CA GLN A 10 -17.19 5.38 6.67
C GLN A 10 -15.95 5.42 5.76
N SER A 11 -15.37 6.60 5.54
CA SER A 11 -14.14 6.75 4.76
C SER A 11 -12.99 5.94 5.35
N ARG A 12 -12.82 5.99 6.68
CA ARG A 12 -11.80 5.19 7.38
C ARG A 12 -12.05 3.69 7.20
N LYS A 13 -13.30 3.24 7.33
CA LYS A 13 -13.65 1.83 7.13
C LYS A 13 -13.33 1.38 5.70
N ALA A 14 -13.61 2.22 4.70
CA ALA A 14 -13.27 1.92 3.31
C ALA A 14 -11.76 1.85 3.06
N GLN A 15 -10.96 2.69 3.73
CA GLN A 15 -9.49 2.66 3.60
C GLN A 15 -8.83 1.46 4.28
N VAL A 16 -9.38 1.00 5.42
CA VAL A 16 -8.84 -0.14 6.17
C VAL A 16 -9.30 -1.48 5.58
N GLY A 17 -10.47 -1.52 4.95
CA GLY A 17 -11.06 -2.75 4.42
C GLY A 17 -11.61 -3.63 5.54
N THR A 18 -11.51 -4.96 5.37
CA THR A 18 -11.99 -5.95 6.34
C THR A 18 -10.91 -6.34 7.36
N GLY A 19 -9.64 -6.05 7.07
CA GLY A 19 -8.50 -6.45 7.89
C GLY A 19 -8.05 -7.89 7.67
N GLU A 20 -8.66 -8.61 6.72
CA GLU A 20 -8.31 -9.99 6.40
C GLU A 20 -6.94 -10.10 5.71
N ARG A 21 -6.26 -11.24 5.91
CA ARG A 21 -4.92 -11.49 5.31
C ARG A 21 -4.95 -11.53 3.78
N SER A 22 -6.10 -11.87 3.19
CA SER A 22 -6.33 -11.83 1.75
C SER A 22 -6.23 -10.41 1.18
N GLU A 23 -6.59 -9.40 1.97
CA GLU A 23 -6.60 -7.98 1.58
C GLU A 23 -5.29 -7.24 1.87
N LYS A 24 -4.23 -7.96 2.29
CA LYS A 24 -2.93 -7.35 2.57
C LYS A 24 -2.40 -6.61 1.34
N ILE A 25 -2.03 -5.34 1.53
CA ILE A 25 -1.42 -4.52 0.46
C ILE A 25 0.09 -4.77 0.34
N ARG A 26 0.72 -5.31 1.38
CA ARG A 26 2.18 -5.48 1.45
C ARG A 26 2.57 -6.64 2.36
N THR A 27 3.69 -7.28 2.08
CA THR A 27 4.30 -8.30 2.92
C THR A 27 5.76 -7.98 3.16
N TYR A 28 6.15 -7.94 4.43
CA TYR A 28 7.54 -7.79 4.85
C TYR A 28 8.07 -9.17 5.27
N ASN A 29 9.11 -9.66 4.60
CA ASN A 29 9.73 -10.96 4.85
C ASN A 29 11.16 -10.75 5.37
N PHE A 30 11.29 -10.76 6.69
CA PHE A 30 12.56 -10.56 7.39
C PHE A 30 13.61 -11.63 7.08
N PRO A 31 13.30 -12.95 7.11
CA PRO A 31 14.28 -13.98 6.78
C PRO A 31 14.91 -13.85 5.38
N GLN A 32 14.19 -13.25 4.43
CA GLN A 32 14.64 -13.10 3.04
C GLN A 32 14.95 -11.63 2.67
N ASN A 33 15.05 -10.75 3.68
CA ASN A 33 15.31 -9.32 3.55
C ASN A 33 14.52 -8.63 2.41
N ARG A 34 13.22 -8.98 2.26
CA ARG A 34 12.41 -8.44 1.16
C ARG A 34 11.08 -7.85 1.60
N VAL A 35 10.61 -6.90 0.81
CA VAL A 35 9.26 -6.36 0.87
C VAL A 35 8.57 -6.58 -0.47
N THR A 36 7.33 -7.06 -0.44
CA THR A 36 6.48 -7.23 -1.63
C THR A 36 5.24 -6.37 -1.49
N ASP A 37 5.00 -5.45 -2.41
CA ASP A 37 3.76 -4.67 -2.52
C ASP A 37 2.80 -5.35 -3.50
N HIS A 38 1.67 -5.83 -2.99
CA HIS A 38 0.70 -6.62 -3.76
C HIS A 38 -0.21 -5.76 -4.64
N ARG A 39 -0.23 -4.43 -4.43
CA ARG A 39 -1.03 -3.53 -5.27
C ARG A 39 -0.47 -3.40 -6.68
N VAL A 40 0.86 -3.51 -6.81
CA VAL A 40 1.60 -3.34 -8.07
C VAL A 40 2.47 -4.55 -8.43
N GLY A 41 2.51 -5.57 -7.58
CA GLY A 41 3.32 -6.78 -7.79
C GLY A 41 4.83 -6.56 -7.67
N VAL A 42 5.28 -5.45 -7.06
CA VAL A 42 6.71 -5.13 -6.93
C VAL A 42 7.30 -5.82 -5.70
N THR A 43 8.49 -6.40 -5.87
CA THR A 43 9.27 -6.99 -4.77
C THR A 43 10.66 -6.37 -4.73
N LEU A 44 11.05 -5.84 -3.56
CA LEU A 44 12.36 -5.25 -3.31
C LEU A 44 13.12 -6.09 -2.29
N HIS A 45 14.40 -6.38 -2.56
CA HIS A 45 15.29 -7.15 -1.68
C HIS A 45 16.14 -6.24 -0.78
N LYS A 46 15.50 -5.21 -0.20
CA LYS A 46 16.13 -4.21 0.66
C LYS A 46 15.22 -3.80 1.81
N LEU A 47 14.68 -4.79 2.53
CA LEU A 47 13.71 -4.54 3.59
C LEU A 47 14.23 -3.57 4.66
N GLU A 48 15.47 -3.73 5.11
CA GLU A 48 16.07 -2.85 6.13
C GLU A 48 16.06 -1.37 5.69
N GLN A 49 16.53 -1.07 4.46
CA GLN A 49 16.53 0.29 3.91
C GLN A 49 15.11 0.86 3.80
N VAL A 50 14.16 0.03 3.38
CA VAL A 50 12.75 0.42 3.30
C VAL A 50 12.19 0.76 4.68
N LEU A 51 12.56 0.02 5.72
CA LEU A 51 12.16 0.29 7.09
C LEU A 51 12.86 1.53 7.68
N GLU A 52 14.06 1.85 7.22
CA GLU A 52 14.80 3.07 7.57
C GLU A 52 14.28 4.33 6.83
N GLY A 53 13.42 4.16 5.84
CA GLY A 53 12.72 5.25 5.16
C GLY A 53 13.03 5.42 3.67
N ASP A 54 13.86 4.55 3.06
CA ASP A 54 14.06 4.51 1.61
C ASP A 54 12.82 3.95 0.90
N LEU A 55 11.80 4.80 0.75
CA LEU A 55 10.50 4.45 0.19
C LEU A 55 10.34 4.90 -1.28
N ASP A 56 11.32 5.60 -1.84
CA ASP A 56 11.18 6.26 -3.14
C ASP A 56 10.82 5.25 -4.24
N GLU A 57 11.50 4.11 -4.29
CA GLU A 57 11.24 3.08 -5.29
C GLU A 57 9.82 2.50 -5.19
N LEU A 58 9.32 2.27 -3.96
CA LEU A 58 7.94 1.81 -3.74
C LEU A 58 6.92 2.86 -4.17
N ILE A 59 7.17 4.13 -3.83
CA ILE A 59 6.26 5.23 -4.15
C ILE A 59 6.23 5.47 -5.66
N GLN A 60 7.37 5.42 -6.34
CA GLN A 60 7.43 5.58 -7.79
C GLN A 60 6.69 4.46 -8.52
N ALA A 61 6.86 3.21 -8.09
CA ALA A 61 6.11 2.08 -8.65
C ALA A 61 4.58 2.28 -8.51
N LEU A 62 4.12 2.72 -7.34
CA LEU A 62 2.69 3.00 -7.09
C LEU A 62 2.17 4.16 -7.95
N LYS A 63 2.95 5.23 -8.09
CA LYS A 63 2.58 6.38 -8.94
C LYS A 63 2.50 5.97 -10.41
N ALA A 64 3.46 5.20 -10.90
CA ALA A 64 3.48 4.71 -12.28
C ALA A 64 2.24 3.85 -12.58
N GLN A 65 1.90 2.90 -11.69
CA GLN A 65 0.66 2.12 -11.83
C GLN A 65 -0.57 3.02 -11.87
N ARG A 66 -0.68 3.98 -10.95
CA ARG A 66 -1.81 4.90 -10.88
C ARG A 66 -1.96 5.73 -12.16
N GLN A 67 -0.85 6.18 -12.75
CA GLN A 67 -0.86 6.90 -14.02
C GLN A 67 -1.35 6.02 -15.17
N GLN A 68 -0.95 4.75 -15.21
CA GLN A 68 -1.42 3.80 -16.22
C GLN A 68 -2.92 3.55 -16.11
N GLU A 69 -3.45 3.37 -14.88
CA GLU A 69 -4.89 3.19 -14.65
C GLU A 69 -5.71 4.41 -15.08
N VAL A 70 -5.22 5.62 -14.84
CA VAL A 70 -5.91 6.87 -15.20
C VAL A 70 -5.77 7.17 -16.70
N GLY A 71 -4.63 6.87 -17.32
CA GLY A 71 -4.41 7.10 -18.75
C GLY A 71 -5.05 6.06 -19.66
N ALA A 72 -5.49 4.93 -19.12
CA ALA A 72 -6.25 3.89 -19.83
C ALA A 72 -7.77 4.11 -19.78
N ALA A 73 -8.25 5.16 -19.09
CA ALA A 73 -9.65 5.57 -18.98
C ALA A 73 -9.95 6.77 -19.90
#